data_AF-A0A088CS10-F1
#
_entry.id   AF-A0A088CS10-F1
#
_cell.length_a   1.000
_cell.length_b   1.000
_cell.length_c   1.000
_cell.angle_alpha   90.00
_cell.angle_beta   90.00
_cell.angle_gamma   90.00
#
_symmetry.space_group_name_H-M   'P 1'
#
loop_
_entity.id
_entity.type
_entity.pdbx_description
1 polymer ?
#
loop_
_entity_poly.entity_id
_entity_poly.type
_entity_poly.pdbx_seq_one_letter_code
_entity_poly.pdbx_strand_id
1 'polypeptide(L)'
;MQKAADYFNIDYRYILNHLDTKLATIKGGKLVLLFSHELSQSDIELLLNNPQKSVNETVSVWVYKSVKGKLISLTYNKPTYSSRLEASKELQMSTKTNNKYLDTHKEYQGLFFFYSVAL
;
A
#
# COMPACT_ATOMS: atom_id res chain seq x y z
N MET A 1 -12.05 -4.83 12.32
CA MET A 1 -11.17 -4.56 11.16
C MET A 1 -11.83 -4.94 9.84
N GLN A 2 -12.16 -6.22 9.58
CA GLN A 2 -12.75 -6.67 8.31
C GLN A 2 -14.01 -5.88 7.91
N LYS A 3 -14.97 -5.68 8.82
CA LYS A 3 -16.19 -4.90 8.56
C LYS A 3 -15.93 -3.47 8.06
N ALA A 4 -14.91 -2.81 8.59
CA ALA A 4 -14.55 -1.45 8.15
C ALA A 4 -13.89 -1.51 6.75
N ALA A 5 -13.11 -2.55 6.47
CA ALA A 5 -12.48 -2.76 5.18
C ALA A 5 -13.54 -3.00 4.10
N ASP A 6 -14.55 -3.83 4.42
CA ASP A 6 -15.69 -4.11 3.57
C ASP A 6 -16.52 -2.83 3.32
N TYR A 7 -16.74 -2.00 4.34
CA TYR A 7 -17.47 -0.73 4.21
C TYR A 7 -16.80 0.24 3.21
N PHE A 8 -15.48 0.34 3.24
CA PHE A 8 -14.72 1.19 2.32
C PHE A 8 -14.33 0.49 1.01
N ASN A 9 -14.67 -0.79 0.84
CA ASN A 9 -14.25 -1.64 -0.27
C ASN A 9 -12.72 -1.62 -0.49
N ILE A 10 -11.96 -1.86 0.58
CA ILE A 10 -10.49 -1.85 0.60
C ILE A 10 -9.94 -3.14 1.22
N ASP A 11 -8.66 -3.44 0.99
CA ASP A 11 -7.96 -4.50 1.72
C ASP A 11 -7.88 -4.14 3.22
N TYR A 12 -8.18 -5.09 4.11
CA TYR A 12 -8.12 -4.87 5.55
C TYR A 12 -6.74 -4.45 6.05
N ARG A 13 -5.67 -4.84 5.35
CA ARG A 13 -4.29 -4.43 5.67
C ARG A 13 -4.10 -2.93 5.52
N TYR A 14 -4.86 -2.29 4.63
CA TYR A 14 -4.86 -0.84 4.51
C TYR A 14 -5.34 -0.18 5.81
N ILE A 15 -6.40 -0.73 6.41
CA ILE A 15 -6.91 -0.25 7.70
C ILE A 15 -5.87 -0.47 8.78
N LEU A 16 -5.20 -1.62 8.78
CA LEU A 16 -4.16 -1.95 9.74
C LEU A 16 -3.02 -0.92 9.72
N ASN A 17 -2.57 -0.52 8.52
CA ASN A 17 -1.48 0.45 8.36
C ASN A 17 -1.81 1.86 8.85
N HIS A 18 -3.09 2.22 8.90
CA HIS A 18 -3.54 3.55 9.34
C HIS A 18 -4.17 3.53 10.73
N LEU A 19 -4.27 2.35 11.35
CA LEU A 19 -4.88 2.21 12.66
C LEU A 19 -4.03 2.96 13.70
N ASP A 20 -4.70 3.74 14.54
CA ASP A 20 -4.11 4.60 15.56
C ASP A 20 -3.13 5.66 15.03
N THR A 21 -3.05 5.83 13.71
CA THR A 21 -2.32 6.95 13.12
C THR A 21 -3.14 8.22 13.29
N LYS A 22 -2.50 9.32 13.72
CA LYS A 22 -3.12 10.65 13.73
C LYS A 22 -3.19 11.27 12.32
N LEU A 23 -3.04 10.46 11.29
CA LEU A 23 -3.00 10.84 9.88
C LEU A 23 -4.28 10.38 9.19
N ALA A 24 -5.03 11.32 8.65
CA ALA A 24 -6.26 11.05 7.92
C ALA A 24 -5.94 10.55 6.50
N THR A 25 -6.56 9.44 6.12
CA THR A 25 -6.59 8.96 4.73
C THR A 25 -7.85 9.45 4.01
N ILE A 26 -7.83 9.51 2.67
CA ILE A 26 -9.00 9.88 1.86
C ILE A 26 -9.64 8.61 1.28
N LYS A 27 -10.90 8.33 1.65
CA LYS A 27 -11.70 7.22 1.10
C LYS A 27 -13.12 7.68 0.77
N GLY A 28 -13.57 7.41 -0.45
CA GLY A 28 -14.89 7.84 -0.92
C GLY A 28 -15.12 9.35 -0.83
N GLY A 29 -14.06 10.15 -1.00
CA GLY A 29 -14.12 11.61 -0.85
C GLY A 29 -14.18 12.12 0.59
N LYS A 30 -14.12 11.23 1.58
CA LYS A 30 -14.13 11.57 3.02
C LYS A 30 -12.75 11.38 3.63
N LEU A 31 -12.40 12.24 4.59
CA LEU A 31 -11.26 12.01 5.47
C LEU A 31 -11.65 10.96 6.51
N VAL A 32 -10.81 9.94 6.65
CA VAL A 32 -11.02 8.82 7.55
C VAL A 32 -9.81 8.70 8.47
N LEU A 33 -10.08 8.70 9.76
CA LEU A 33 -9.13 8.35 10.81
C LEU A 33 -9.62 7.04 11.44
N LEU A 34 -8.69 6.14 11.75
CA LEU A 34 -9.00 4.80 12.23
C LEU A 34 -8.32 4.60 13.57
N PHE A 35 -9.08 4.22 14.60
CA PHE A 35 -8.56 3.98 15.94
C PHE A 35 -9.03 2.63 16.47
N SER A 36 -8.17 1.97 17.24
CA SER A 36 -8.44 0.70 17.91
C SER A 36 -9.28 0.87 19.18
N HIS A 37 -9.42 2.11 19.65
CA HIS A 37 -10.11 2.50 20.86
C HIS A 37 -10.98 3.72 20.61
N GLU A 38 -11.93 3.94 21.53
CA GLU A 38 -12.74 5.15 21.54
C GLU A 38 -11.87 6.34 21.96
N LEU A 39 -11.99 7.45 21.23
CA LEU A 39 -11.24 8.66 21.50
C LEU A 39 -11.93 9.52 22.56
N SER A 40 -11.13 10.23 23.36
CA SER A 40 -11.66 11.28 24.21
C SER A 40 -12.16 12.45 23.37
N GLN A 41 -13.09 13.24 23.92
CA GLN A 41 -13.61 14.43 23.25
C GLN A 41 -12.49 15.43 22.90
N SER A 42 -11.51 15.58 23.79
CA SER A 42 -10.31 16.40 23.54
C SER A 42 -9.46 15.91 22.37
N ASP A 43 -9.33 14.59 22.19
CA ASP A 43 -8.58 14.04 21.05
C ASP A 43 -9.31 14.30 19.73
N ILE A 44 -10.64 14.17 19.75
CA ILE A 44 -11.49 14.47 18.59
C ILE A 44 -11.32 15.95 18.18
N GLU A 45 -11.40 16.88 19.13
CA GLU A 45 -11.23 18.32 18.86
C GLU A 45 -9.85 18.65 18.27
N LEU A 46 -8.79 18.07 18.83
CA LEU A 46 -7.43 18.23 18.30
C LEU A 46 -7.29 17.75 16.86
N LEU A 47 -7.86 16.58 16.54
CA LEU A 47 -7.79 15.99 15.20
C LEU A 47 -8.62 16.75 14.16
N LEU A 48 -9.73 17.36 14.57
CA LEU A 48 -10.61 18.15 13.69
C LEU A 48 -10.05 19.54 13.39
N ASN A 49 -9.32 20.16 14.33
CA ASN A 49 -8.80 21.52 14.17
C ASN A 49 -7.67 21.61 13.12
N ASN A 50 -6.86 20.56 12.97
CA ASN A 50 -5.81 20.51 11.95
C ASN A 50 -5.58 19.07 11.45
N PRO A 51 -6.46 18.56 10.57
CA PRO A 51 -6.36 17.19 10.10
C PRO A 51 -5.13 17.01 9.22
N GLN A 52 -4.10 16.37 9.77
CA GLN A 52 -2.93 15.96 9.00
C GLN A 52 -3.32 14.82 8.08
N LYS A 53 -3.00 14.93 6.80
CA LYS A 53 -3.30 13.90 5.81
C LYS A 53 -2.12 12.95 5.68
N SER A 54 -2.39 11.66 5.54
CA SER A 54 -1.37 10.70 5.11
C SER A 54 -0.86 11.13 3.73
N VAL A 55 0.44 11.41 3.61
CA VAL A 55 1.05 11.67 2.30
C VAL A 55 0.96 10.38 1.49
N ASN A 56 0.31 10.44 0.32
CA ASN A 56 0.11 9.35 -0.65
C ASN A 56 0.95 8.12 -0.33
N GLU A 57 0.34 7.16 0.37
CA GLU A 57 1.04 5.93 0.72
C GLU A 57 1.39 5.19 -0.56
N THR A 58 2.63 5.36 -0.98
CA THR A 58 3.17 4.69 -2.13
C THR A 58 3.33 3.23 -1.74
N VAL A 59 2.46 2.38 -2.29
CA VAL A 59 2.58 0.96 -2.04
C VAL A 59 3.85 0.47 -2.72
N SER A 60 4.77 -0.01 -1.91
CA SER A 60 6.04 -0.54 -2.37
C SER A 60 5.83 -1.87 -3.09
N VAL A 61 6.62 -2.11 -4.13
CA VAL A 61 6.48 -3.26 -5.03
C VAL A 61 7.79 -4.05 -5.02
N TRP A 62 7.72 -5.34 -4.69
CA TRP A 62 8.81 -6.28 -4.91
C TRP A 62 8.71 -6.85 -6.31
N VAL A 63 9.86 -6.98 -6.97
CA VAL A 63 9.94 -7.56 -8.30
C VAL A 63 11.02 -8.61 -8.34
N TYR A 64 10.63 -9.81 -8.75
CA TYR A 64 11.50 -10.97 -8.78
C TYR A 64 11.60 -11.54 -10.18
N LYS A 65 12.75 -12.14 -10.48
CA LYS A 65 12.97 -12.96 -11.66
C LYS A 65 13.07 -14.43 -11.28
N SER A 66 12.47 -15.32 -12.06
CA SER A 66 12.69 -16.75 -11.90
C SER A 66 13.99 -17.17 -12.59
N VAL A 67 14.91 -17.76 -11.84
CA VAL A 67 16.16 -18.32 -12.35
C VAL A 67 16.30 -19.73 -11.80
N LYS A 68 16.26 -20.73 -12.70
CA LYS A 68 16.34 -22.16 -12.33
C LYS A 68 15.31 -22.55 -11.25
N GLY A 69 14.10 -22.01 -11.33
CA GLY A 69 13.01 -22.27 -10.40
C GLY A 69 13.10 -21.54 -9.05
N LYS A 70 14.08 -20.64 -8.87
CA LYS A 70 14.17 -19.78 -7.67
C LYS A 70 13.84 -18.33 -8.04
N LEU A 71 13.04 -17.68 -7.20
CA LEU A 71 12.77 -16.25 -7.31
C LEU A 71 13.94 -15.46 -6.73
N ILE A 72 14.53 -14.59 -7.55
CA ILE A 72 15.65 -13.74 -7.19
C ILE A 72 15.20 -12.29 -7.33
N SER A 73 15.41 -11.47 -6.29
CA SER A 73 15.10 -10.03 -6.35
C SER A 73 15.97 -9.37 -7.42
N LEU A 74 15.39 -8.47 -8.22
CA LEU A 74 16.10 -7.79 -9.30
C LEU A 74 17.18 -6.82 -8.79
N THR A 75 17.03 -6.32 -7.57
CA THR A 75 17.78 -5.16 -7.07
C THR A 75 18.49 -5.52 -5.77
N TYR A 76 19.81 -5.76 -5.88
CA TYR A 76 20.66 -6.26 -4.79
C TYR A 76 20.65 -5.36 -3.53
N ASN A 77 20.54 -4.04 -3.70
CA ASN A 77 20.55 -3.04 -2.61
C ASN A 77 19.22 -2.30 -2.43
N LYS A 78 18.20 -2.62 -3.23
CA LYS A 78 16.91 -1.92 -3.20
C LYS A 78 15.79 -2.93 -3.44
N PRO A 79 15.51 -3.82 -2.49
CA PRO A 79 14.66 -5.00 -2.70
C PRO A 79 13.23 -4.66 -3.15
N THR A 80 12.83 -3.40 -3.02
CA THR A 80 11.53 -2.87 -3.37
C THR A 80 11.62 -1.55 -4.13
N TYR A 81 10.73 -1.36 -5.10
CA TYR A 81 10.38 -0.02 -5.57
C TYR A 81 9.46 0.62 -4.54
N SER A 82 9.68 1.88 -4.20
CA SER A 82 8.89 2.62 -3.20
C SER A 82 7.45 2.84 -3.65
N SER A 83 7.20 2.84 -4.96
CA SER A 83 5.87 3.01 -5.55
C SER A 83 5.69 2.22 -6.83
N ARG A 84 4.43 1.97 -7.21
CA ARG A 84 4.07 1.40 -8.51
C ARG A 84 4.51 2.28 -9.68
N LEU A 85 4.50 3.61 -9.49
CA LEU A 85 4.93 4.57 -10.51
C LEU A 85 6.44 4.48 -10.74
N GLU A 86 7.21 4.36 -9.65
CA GLU A 86 8.65 4.14 -9.72
C GLU A 86 8.96 2.82 -10.42
N ALA A 87 8.30 1.72 -10.00
CA ALA A 87 8.45 0.43 -10.66
C ALA A 87 8.16 0.51 -12.16
N SER A 88 7.10 1.22 -12.55
CA SER A 88 6.76 1.46 -13.95
C SER A 88 7.83 2.20 -14.74
N LYS A 89 8.44 3.24 -14.14
CA LYS A 89 9.51 4.01 -14.80
C LYS A 89 10.78 3.18 -14.98
N GLU A 90 11.22 2.52 -13.90
CA GLU A 90 12.46 1.74 -13.88
C GLU A 90 12.37 0.49 -14.76
N LEU A 91 11.22 -0.18 -14.75
CA LEU A 91 10.98 -1.38 -15.56
C LEU A 91 10.43 -1.07 -16.95
N GLN A 92 10.28 0.22 -17.30
CA GLN A 92 9.75 0.68 -18.60
C GLN A 92 8.41 0.04 -18.98
N MET A 93 7.50 -0.09 -18.02
CA MET A 93 6.21 -0.74 -18.20
C MET A 93 5.05 0.07 -17.62
N SER A 94 3.87 -0.08 -18.20
CA SER A 94 2.70 0.68 -17.75
C SER A 94 2.29 0.30 -16.33
N THR A 95 1.77 1.26 -15.56
CA THR A 95 1.21 1.02 -14.22
C THR A 95 0.01 0.06 -14.27
N LYS A 96 -0.72 0.05 -15.39
CA LYS A 96 -1.81 -0.90 -15.67
C LYS A 96 -1.28 -2.34 -15.77
N THR A 97 -0.14 -2.53 -16.41
CA THR A 97 0.53 -3.84 -16.49
C THR A 97 0.96 -4.28 -15.11
N ASN A 98 1.63 -3.42 -14.33
CA ASN A 98 2.01 -3.72 -12.94
C ASN A 98 0.80 -4.22 -12.13
N ASN A 99 -0.30 -3.47 -12.14
CA ASN A 99 -1.52 -3.84 -11.42
C ASN A 99 -2.16 -5.15 -11.92
N LYS A 100 -2.07 -5.44 -13.23
CA LYS A 100 -2.66 -6.64 -13.81
C LYS A 100 -1.98 -7.93 -13.32
N TYR A 101 -0.69 -7.87 -13.03
CA TYR A 101 0.12 -9.04 -12.64
C TYR A 101 0.48 -9.07 -11.15
N LEU A 102 0.25 -7.98 -10.43
CA LEU A 102 0.49 -7.85 -8.99
C LEU A 102 -0.24 -8.93 -8.17
N ASP A 103 0.52 -9.66 -7.36
CA ASP A 103 0.06 -10.77 -6.50
C ASP A 103 -0.69 -11.91 -7.20
N THR A 104 -0.74 -11.89 -8.54
CA THR A 104 -1.41 -12.94 -9.31
C THR A 104 -0.63 -14.25 -9.34
N HIS A 105 0.63 -14.25 -8.87
CA HIS A 105 1.59 -15.35 -9.02
C HIS A 105 1.82 -15.76 -10.48
N LYS A 106 1.43 -14.92 -11.44
CA LYS A 106 1.69 -15.10 -12.86
C LYS A 106 2.86 -14.25 -13.27
N GLU A 107 3.69 -14.83 -14.13
CA GLU A 107 4.83 -14.16 -14.71
C GLU A 107 4.39 -13.18 -15.81
N TYR A 108 5.09 -12.05 -15.91
CA TYR A 108 5.08 -11.18 -17.07
C TYR A 108 6.52 -10.84 -17.47
N GLN A 109 6.92 -11.21 -18.69
CA GLN A 109 8.28 -10.96 -19.21
C GLN A 109 9.41 -11.44 -18.29
N GLY A 110 9.30 -12.62 -17.67
CA GLY A 110 10.30 -13.11 -16.73
C GLY A 110 10.15 -12.60 -15.30
N LEU A 111 9.18 -11.71 -15.03
CA LEU A 111 9.05 -11.01 -13.76
C LEU A 111 7.78 -11.37 -12.99
N PHE A 112 7.91 -11.41 -11.68
CA PHE A 112 6.82 -11.56 -10.71
C PHE A 112 6.73 -10.31 -9.84
N PHE A 113 5.52 -9.87 -9.55
CA PHE A 113 5.23 -8.62 -8.86
C PHE A 113 4.45 -8.90 -7.58
N PHE A 114 4.92 -8.38 -6.46
CA PHE A 114 4.27 -8.54 -5.17
C PHE A 114 4.22 -7.23 -4.38
N TYR A 115 3.20 -7.07 -3.54
CA TYR A 115 3.21 -5.97 -2.58
C TYR A 115 4.30 -6.14 -1.53
N SER A 116 4.96 -5.04 -1.17
CA SER A 116 5.68 -4.93 0.09
C SER A 116 4.76 -4.37 1.14
N VAL A 117 4.50 -5.11 2.19
CA VAL A 117 4.10 -4.50 3.47
C VAL A 117 5.41 -4.24 4.21
N ALA A 118 5.67 -2.99 4.58
CA ALA A 118 6.71 -2.73 5.56
C ALA A 118 6.24 -3.40 6.87
N LEU A 119 6.92 -4.48 7.25
CA LEU A 119 6.73 -5.14 8.54
C LEU A 119 7.18 -4.21 9.67
#